data_AF-A0A1C1CGK9-F1
#
_entry.id   AF-A0A1C1CGK9-F1
#
_cell.length_a   1.000
_cell.length_b   1.000
_cell.length_c   1.000
_cell.angle_alpha   90.00
_cell.angle_beta   90.00
_cell.angle_gamma   90.00
#
_symmetry.space_group_name_H-M   'P 1'
#
loop_
_entity.id
_entity.type
_entity.pdbx_description
1 polymer ?
#
loop_
_entity_poly.entity_id
_entity_poly.type
_entity_poly.pdbx_seq_one_letter_code
_entity_poly.pdbx_strand_id
1 'polypeptide(L)'
;MELNMQKTWRLLAALVTVLALGFEPFLQQVLNTVVRETPIASDPASIRTPTSYSEPVTGNLGGSGLSLNALIAAFGGAAGAVPPPFCSSGNCTWPAYNTLAMCTLCQDMTAKVKLSRDPYSINLTSHLEKFSQSNDTSSTSSWTPRYSFPSGNSIDISISLDLALGSSVQWSVNYPRRVVWPLNIDPTPDSHWGYSWDNKSYGGIDSPLFAMGYLDLNLTADFGEVVVQKATECAFTPCVRTMDTAIRNGALVSNATSTNYGTILIGEGQPDGRVLTGWNVTVNGTNYSIYDAGNDDSQGRAFLLIQALRIALEGNTTYSHSGYWYPNPSDGGAFDFDSTGFSQAYGGPWSSAGQQAIDGNGDFSDVVDGVGRALTGRFQQLQDSVAIGTTLQSEAVVLVRWEWITYPLALTVLGLAGLLLTIVSTHQQHMAVWKESTLPLLFRYTAASAAADSTEPHAQAHHYHHHGTLNGVGAGAGPPRTTTALTLSAIPPPESNRVSSIVTQAAGEQVQLLRRDSFWVLDPTTSSACTTRAPVPIESAEHTTSASRLVPSSSSSPSSEAHSRQPGQEFRMHDLQRDFDPPPRNLARDQRRGRWI
;
A
#
# COMPACT_ATOMS: atom_id res chain seq x y z
N MET A 1 -31.88 80.33 14.69
CA MET A 1 -31.17 79.17 15.27
C MET A 1 -32.05 77.91 15.26
N GLU A 2 -33.36 78.03 15.56
CA GLU A 2 -34.30 76.90 15.56
C GLU A 2 -34.47 76.17 14.21
N LEU A 3 -34.41 76.89 13.09
CA LEU A 3 -34.54 76.28 11.75
C LEU A 3 -33.37 75.34 11.40
N ASN A 4 -32.16 75.60 11.92
CA ASN A 4 -31.01 74.72 11.72
C ASN A 4 -31.09 73.47 12.60
N MET A 5 -31.57 73.63 13.84
CA MET A 5 -31.81 72.52 14.76
C MET A 5 -32.87 71.55 14.22
N GLN A 6 -33.90 72.09 13.53
CA GLN A 6 -34.93 71.24 12.93
C GLN A 6 -34.44 70.43 11.73
N LYS A 7 -33.54 70.99 10.92
CA LYS A 7 -32.93 70.28 9.78
C LYS A 7 -31.98 69.18 10.25
N THR A 8 -31.22 69.42 11.32
CA THR A 8 -30.27 68.43 11.85
C THR A 8 -30.94 67.19 12.41
N TRP A 9 -32.10 67.29 13.10
CA TRP A 9 -32.77 66.09 13.61
C TRP A 9 -33.38 65.24 12.49
N ARG A 10 -33.90 65.86 11.42
CA ARG A 10 -34.45 65.14 10.25
C ARG A 10 -33.36 64.35 9.54
N LEU A 11 -32.17 64.95 9.39
CA LEU A 11 -31.01 64.29 8.80
C LEU A 11 -30.51 63.12 9.66
N LEU A 12 -30.48 63.29 11.00
CA LEU A 12 -30.11 62.20 11.92
C LEU A 12 -31.11 61.04 11.86
N ALA A 13 -32.42 61.33 11.83
CA ALA A 13 -33.45 60.30 11.70
C ALA A 13 -33.31 59.54 10.37
N ALA A 14 -33.15 60.25 9.26
CA ALA A 14 -32.92 59.63 7.94
C ALA A 14 -31.65 58.76 7.91
N LEU A 15 -30.56 59.21 8.54
CA LEU A 15 -29.33 58.46 8.67
C LEU A 15 -29.55 57.15 9.46
N VAL A 16 -30.26 57.19 10.59
CA VAL A 16 -30.59 56.00 11.38
C VAL A 16 -31.43 55.01 10.56
N THR A 17 -32.38 55.47 9.74
CA THR A 17 -33.17 54.59 8.87
C THR A 17 -32.32 53.92 7.78
N VAL A 18 -31.36 54.64 7.21
CA VAL A 18 -30.41 54.07 6.23
C VAL A 18 -29.50 53.06 6.91
N LEU A 19 -28.99 53.37 8.10
CA LEU A 19 -28.19 52.44 8.90
C LEU A 19 -29.02 51.19 9.29
N ALA A 20 -30.32 51.31 9.54
CA ALA A 20 -31.15 50.15 9.89
C ALA A 20 -31.15 49.04 8.81
N LEU A 21 -30.84 49.36 7.54
CA LEU A 21 -30.67 48.36 6.48
C LEU A 21 -29.51 47.37 6.76
N GLY A 22 -28.51 47.78 7.54
CA GLY A 22 -27.39 46.96 7.97
C GLY A 22 -27.69 46.09 9.20
N PHE A 23 -28.88 46.16 9.79
CA PHE A 23 -29.16 45.43 11.04
C PHE A 23 -29.05 43.91 10.89
N GLU A 24 -29.71 43.35 9.87
CA GLU A 24 -29.71 41.91 9.58
C GLU A 24 -28.31 41.34 9.26
N PRO A 25 -27.50 41.92 8.33
CA PRO A 25 -26.18 41.36 8.04
C PRO A 25 -25.22 41.40 9.24
N PHE A 26 -25.35 42.37 10.15
CA PHE A 26 -24.53 42.41 11.36
C PHE A 26 -24.97 41.36 12.39
N LEU A 27 -26.27 41.06 12.49
CA LEU A 27 -26.77 39.96 13.32
C LEU A 27 -26.26 38.60 12.86
N GLN A 28 -26.18 38.36 11.55
CA GLN A 28 -25.64 37.11 11.00
C GLN A 28 -24.17 36.88 11.37
N GLN A 29 -23.39 37.95 11.62
CA GLN A 29 -21.99 37.86 12.02
C GLN A 29 -21.78 37.64 13.53
N VAL A 30 -22.82 37.76 14.35
CA VAL A 30 -22.75 37.56 15.81
C VAL A 30 -22.43 36.11 16.16
N LEU A 31 -22.90 35.16 15.37
CA LEU A 31 -22.73 33.72 15.60
C LEU A 31 -21.78 33.13 14.57
N ASN A 32 -20.62 32.65 15.01
CA ASN A 32 -19.67 31.94 14.17
C ASN A 32 -19.59 30.47 14.61
N THR A 33 -20.05 29.55 13.78
CA THR A 33 -19.91 28.11 14.04
C THR A 33 -18.50 27.66 13.65
N VAL A 34 -17.71 27.22 14.62
CA VAL A 34 -16.39 26.64 14.39
C VAL A 34 -16.45 25.16 14.74
N VAL A 35 -15.97 24.32 13.83
CA VAL A 35 -15.79 22.90 14.10
C VAL A 35 -14.53 22.74 14.94
N ARG A 36 -14.68 22.19 16.14
CA ARG A 36 -13.57 21.88 17.05
C ARG A 36 -13.54 20.38 17.26
N GLU A 37 -12.34 19.82 17.21
CA GLU A 37 -12.12 18.42 17.57
C GLU A 37 -12.08 18.30 19.10
N THR A 38 -13.00 17.52 19.66
CA THR A 38 -13.07 17.22 21.10
C THR A 38 -12.81 15.73 21.35
N PRO A 39 -12.05 15.37 22.40
CA PRO A 39 -11.69 13.98 22.66
C PRO A 39 -12.88 13.17 23.19
N ILE A 40 -13.14 12.00 22.59
CA ILE A 40 -14.09 11.01 23.11
C ILE A 40 -13.34 10.07 24.05
N ALA A 41 -13.66 10.11 25.34
CA ALA A 41 -13.02 9.25 26.34
C ALA A 41 -13.55 7.80 26.34
N SER A 42 -14.77 7.56 25.82
CA SER A 42 -15.41 6.23 25.85
C SER A 42 -14.79 5.23 24.88
N ASP A 43 -14.19 5.70 23.79
CA ASP A 43 -13.76 4.86 22.67
C ASP A 43 -12.30 5.18 22.31
N PRO A 44 -11.31 4.68 23.08
CA PRO A 44 -9.91 4.98 22.81
C PRO A 44 -9.46 4.40 21.46
N ALA A 45 -8.65 5.17 20.75
CA ALA A 45 -8.02 4.69 19.52
C ALA A 45 -6.89 3.71 19.88
N SER A 46 -6.60 2.74 19.04
CA SER A 46 -5.48 1.80 19.30
C SER A 46 -4.70 1.46 18.04
N ILE A 47 -3.39 1.29 18.19
CA ILE A 47 -2.47 0.90 17.11
C ILE A 47 -1.50 -0.16 17.61
N ARG A 48 -1.21 -1.17 16.79
CA ARG A 48 -0.36 -2.30 17.18
C ARG A 48 1.12 -1.91 17.23
N THR A 49 1.78 -2.31 18.32
CA THR A 49 3.17 -1.94 18.65
C THR A 49 3.93 -3.16 19.15
N PRO A 50 4.21 -4.15 18.26
CA PRO A 50 4.96 -5.34 18.63
C PRO A 50 6.32 -4.98 19.25
N THR A 51 6.74 -5.79 20.21
CA THR A 51 8.08 -5.75 20.81
C THR A 51 8.94 -6.93 20.40
N SER A 52 8.30 -7.98 19.87
CA SER A 52 8.91 -9.20 19.34
C SER A 52 7.96 -9.80 18.30
N TYR A 53 8.29 -10.96 17.76
CA TYR A 53 7.28 -11.80 17.10
C TYR A 53 7.49 -13.26 17.47
N SER A 54 6.39 -14.00 17.47
CA SER A 54 6.42 -15.44 17.65
C SER A 54 5.48 -16.09 16.64
N GLU A 55 6.06 -16.61 15.57
CA GLU A 55 5.33 -17.42 14.60
C GLU A 55 5.64 -18.90 14.87
N PRO A 56 4.65 -19.74 15.18
CA PRO A 56 4.85 -21.18 15.22
C PRO A 56 5.01 -21.67 13.78
N VAL A 57 6.21 -22.12 13.41
CA VAL A 57 6.44 -22.76 12.12
C VAL A 57 6.46 -24.27 12.33
N THR A 58 5.42 -24.96 11.84
CA THR A 58 5.39 -26.42 11.75
C THR A 58 5.70 -26.85 10.32
N GLY A 59 6.81 -27.57 10.13
CA GLY A 59 7.18 -28.15 8.84
C GLY A 59 8.13 -27.28 8.00
N ASN A 60 8.04 -27.43 6.67
CA ASN A 60 8.91 -26.71 5.74
C ASN A 60 8.54 -25.21 5.70
N LEU A 61 9.55 -24.34 5.77
CA LEU A 61 9.41 -22.89 5.92
C LEU A 61 8.67 -22.20 4.76
N GLY A 62 8.54 -22.87 3.61
CA GLY A 62 7.82 -22.37 2.45
C GLY A 62 6.39 -21.90 2.77
N GLY A 63 5.73 -22.49 3.77
CA GLY A 63 4.38 -22.12 4.22
C GLY A 63 4.31 -21.11 5.37
N SER A 64 5.42 -20.54 5.86
CA SER A 64 5.37 -19.57 6.95
C SER A 64 4.67 -18.28 6.52
N GLY A 65 3.96 -17.61 7.43
CA GLY A 65 3.36 -16.31 7.12
C GLY A 65 4.40 -15.24 6.81
N LEU A 66 5.61 -15.34 7.36
CA LEU A 66 6.75 -14.51 6.98
C LEU A 66 7.16 -14.69 5.51
N SER A 67 7.41 -15.92 5.06
CA SER A 67 7.82 -16.20 3.66
C SER A 67 6.71 -15.83 2.68
N LEU A 68 5.46 -16.14 3.01
CA LEU A 68 4.31 -15.78 2.19
C LEU A 68 4.15 -14.26 2.06
N ASN A 69 4.23 -13.51 3.17
CA ASN A 69 4.12 -12.06 3.15
C ASN A 69 5.28 -11.41 2.39
N ALA A 70 6.50 -11.95 2.52
CA ALA A 70 7.65 -11.50 1.75
C ALA A 70 7.43 -11.75 0.24
N LEU A 71 6.93 -12.92 -0.16
CA LEU A 71 6.65 -13.22 -1.55
C LEU A 71 5.53 -12.35 -2.14
N ILE A 72 4.41 -12.20 -1.44
CA ILE A 72 3.30 -11.31 -1.85
C ILE A 72 3.82 -9.88 -2.05
N ALA A 73 4.67 -9.42 -1.15
CA ALA A 73 5.25 -8.09 -1.22
C ALA A 73 6.25 -7.94 -2.38
N ALA A 74 7.01 -8.99 -2.71
CA ALA A 74 7.89 -9.00 -3.86
C ALA A 74 7.10 -8.80 -5.16
N PHE A 75 5.89 -9.35 -5.25
CA PHE A 75 4.94 -9.10 -6.36
C PHE A 75 4.22 -7.74 -6.29
N GLY A 76 4.61 -6.84 -5.38
CA GLY A 76 4.01 -5.52 -5.18
C GLY A 76 2.80 -5.50 -4.24
N GLY A 77 2.43 -6.63 -3.64
CA GLY A 77 1.28 -6.80 -2.74
C GLY A 77 1.47 -6.28 -1.32
N ALA A 78 2.40 -5.35 -1.08
CA ALA A 78 2.64 -4.80 0.26
C ALA A 78 1.57 -3.79 0.73
N ALA A 79 0.68 -3.36 -0.18
CA ALA A 79 -0.41 -2.45 0.15
C ALA A 79 -1.40 -3.11 1.12
N GLY A 80 -1.57 -2.52 2.30
CA GLY A 80 -2.43 -3.08 3.36
C GLY A 80 -1.80 -4.20 4.19
N ALA A 81 -0.51 -4.49 4.01
CA ALA A 81 0.16 -5.51 4.82
C ALA A 81 0.25 -5.10 6.30
N VAL A 82 0.40 -3.80 6.57
CA VAL A 82 0.31 -3.22 7.92
C VAL A 82 -1.16 -3.09 8.31
N PRO A 83 -1.63 -3.74 9.38
CA PRO A 83 -3.02 -3.64 9.83
C PRO A 83 -3.42 -2.19 10.10
N PRO A 84 -4.61 -1.75 9.67
CA PRO A 84 -5.07 -0.41 9.99
C PRO A 84 -5.29 -0.26 11.51
N PRO A 85 -4.97 0.92 12.07
CA PRO A 85 -5.30 1.21 13.47
C PRO A 85 -6.81 1.26 13.70
N PHE A 86 -7.24 1.00 14.93
CA PHE A 86 -8.63 1.17 15.35
C PHE A 86 -8.91 2.65 15.64
N CYS A 87 -9.86 3.23 14.90
CA CYS A 87 -10.30 4.61 15.05
C CYS A 87 -11.78 4.72 14.66
N SER A 88 -12.66 4.86 15.64
CA SER A 88 -14.12 4.82 15.41
C SER A 88 -14.68 6.08 14.76
N SER A 89 -14.09 7.25 15.01
CA SER A 89 -14.59 8.54 14.49
C SER A 89 -14.00 8.97 13.14
N GLY A 90 -12.92 8.31 12.69
CA GLY A 90 -12.14 8.76 11.54
C GLY A 90 -11.19 9.94 11.83
N ASN A 91 -11.17 10.47 13.05
CA ASN A 91 -10.18 11.43 13.53
C ASN A 91 -9.54 10.89 14.80
N CYS A 92 -8.27 10.49 14.75
CA CYS A 92 -7.58 9.93 15.90
C CYS A 92 -6.15 10.44 15.99
N THR A 93 -5.63 10.54 17.20
CA THR A 93 -4.24 10.98 17.45
C THR A 93 -3.58 10.06 18.47
N TRP A 94 -2.30 9.77 18.28
CA TRP A 94 -1.51 9.01 19.24
C TRP A 94 -0.33 9.86 19.72
N PRO A 95 0.03 9.81 21.01
CA PRO A 95 1.35 10.25 21.45
C PRO A 95 2.43 9.47 20.71
N ALA A 96 3.62 10.05 20.55
CA ALA A 96 4.73 9.36 19.92
C ALA A 96 4.99 8.01 20.60
N TYR A 97 5.02 6.94 19.81
CA TYR A 97 5.16 5.56 20.29
C TYR A 97 6.27 4.83 19.54
N ASN A 98 6.83 3.81 20.18
CA ASN A 98 7.89 2.99 19.62
C ASN A 98 7.33 1.64 19.17
N THR A 99 7.68 1.19 17.97
CA THR A 99 7.21 -0.07 17.40
C THR A 99 8.33 -0.82 16.70
N LEU A 100 8.31 -2.16 16.79
CA LEU A 100 9.20 -3.03 16.03
C LEU A 100 8.79 -3.03 14.55
N ALA A 101 9.78 -2.83 13.68
CA ALA A 101 9.62 -2.89 12.24
C ALA A 101 10.77 -3.69 11.61
N MET A 102 10.56 -4.12 10.36
CA MET A 102 11.64 -4.58 9.49
C MET A 102 12.13 -3.37 8.70
N CYS A 103 13.32 -2.88 9.03
CA CYS A 103 13.95 -1.81 8.29
C CYS A 103 14.74 -2.36 7.11
N THR A 104 14.55 -1.73 5.97
CA THR A 104 15.29 -1.98 4.73
C THR A 104 16.03 -0.72 4.30
N LEU A 105 17.23 -0.90 3.76
CA LEU A 105 17.98 0.18 3.12
C LEU A 105 18.84 -0.40 1.99
N CYS A 106 18.80 0.25 0.83
CA CYS A 106 19.53 -0.17 -0.35
C CYS A 106 20.49 0.93 -0.82
N GLN A 107 21.67 0.53 -1.29
CA GLN A 107 22.68 1.41 -1.86
C GLN A 107 23.10 0.91 -3.25
N ASP A 108 23.27 1.83 -4.19
CA ASP A 108 23.82 1.54 -5.52
C ASP A 108 25.31 1.16 -5.42
N MET A 109 25.64 -0.01 -5.95
CA MET A 109 26.98 -0.59 -6.00
C MET A 109 27.52 -0.74 -7.42
N THR A 110 26.81 -0.24 -8.44
CA THR A 110 27.12 -0.47 -9.87
C THR A 110 28.57 -0.13 -10.22
N ALA A 111 29.07 1.04 -9.78
CA ALA A 111 30.45 1.48 -10.04
C ALA A 111 31.51 0.81 -9.16
N LYS A 112 31.12 0.05 -8.14
CA LYS A 112 32.00 -0.58 -7.15
C LYS A 112 32.15 -2.09 -7.35
N VAL A 113 31.42 -2.68 -8.31
CA VAL A 113 31.51 -4.11 -8.62
C VAL A 113 32.90 -4.43 -9.17
N LYS A 114 33.57 -5.42 -8.56
CA LYS A 114 34.83 -5.97 -9.04
C LYS A 114 34.59 -7.28 -9.75
N LEU A 115 35.01 -7.32 -11.01
CA LEU A 115 35.04 -8.52 -11.83
C LEU A 115 36.42 -9.19 -11.71
N SER A 116 36.42 -10.49 -11.48
CA SER A 116 37.62 -11.33 -11.42
C SER A 116 37.36 -12.68 -12.11
N ARG A 117 38.43 -13.48 -12.32
CA ARG A 117 38.42 -14.70 -13.15
C ARG A 117 38.13 -14.41 -14.62
N ASP A 118 37.80 -15.45 -15.40
CA ASP A 118 37.64 -15.41 -16.84
C ASP A 118 36.31 -14.74 -17.23
N PRO A 119 36.30 -13.46 -17.64
CA PRO A 119 35.08 -12.80 -18.07
C PRO A 119 34.61 -13.39 -19.41
N TYR A 120 33.30 -13.39 -19.64
CA TYR A 120 32.77 -13.58 -20.98
C TYR A 120 33.06 -12.33 -21.80
N SER A 121 34.13 -12.38 -22.58
CA SER A 121 34.55 -11.33 -23.52
C SER A 121 35.16 -12.02 -24.74
N ILE A 122 34.34 -12.22 -25.76
CA ILE A 122 34.68 -12.95 -26.98
C ILE A 122 34.29 -12.16 -28.22
N ASN A 123 34.98 -12.40 -29.32
CA ASN A 123 34.46 -12.08 -30.63
C ASN A 123 33.57 -13.24 -31.08
N LEU A 124 32.24 -13.07 -30.98
CA LEU A 124 31.27 -14.12 -31.28
C LEU A 124 31.44 -14.65 -32.72
N THR A 125 31.48 -13.75 -33.71
CA THR A 125 31.63 -14.12 -35.13
C THR A 125 32.84 -15.02 -35.36
N SER A 126 33.97 -14.72 -34.71
CA SER A 126 35.18 -15.55 -34.84
C SER A 126 35.02 -16.96 -34.24
N HIS A 127 34.20 -17.13 -33.20
CA HIS A 127 33.90 -18.45 -32.63
C HIS A 127 32.99 -19.25 -33.55
N LEU A 128 31.97 -18.59 -34.11
CA LEU A 128 31.02 -19.20 -35.04
C LEU A 128 31.73 -19.66 -36.34
N GLU A 129 32.61 -18.83 -36.88
CA GLU A 129 33.41 -19.16 -38.06
C GLU A 129 34.31 -20.37 -37.81
N LYS A 130 35.05 -20.38 -36.70
CA LYS A 130 35.89 -21.53 -36.30
C LYS A 130 35.09 -22.81 -36.12
N PHE A 131 33.92 -22.73 -35.49
CA PHE A 131 33.04 -23.88 -35.31
C PHE A 131 32.48 -24.40 -36.64
N SER A 132 32.13 -23.51 -37.58
CA SER A 132 31.68 -23.91 -38.92
C SER A 132 32.74 -24.66 -39.75
N GLN A 133 34.01 -24.39 -39.48
CA GLN A 133 35.16 -25.06 -40.11
C GLN A 133 35.60 -26.32 -39.33
N SER A 134 35.01 -26.56 -38.16
CA SER A 134 35.30 -27.72 -37.33
C SER A 134 34.52 -28.95 -37.82
N ASN A 135 34.95 -30.15 -37.40
CA ASN A 135 34.21 -31.39 -37.65
C ASN A 135 33.14 -31.68 -36.57
N ASP A 136 32.92 -30.75 -35.64
CA ASP A 136 32.03 -30.96 -34.50
C ASP A 136 30.56 -30.67 -34.89
N THR A 137 29.64 -31.48 -34.38
CA THR A 137 28.19 -31.25 -34.56
C THR A 137 27.62 -30.30 -33.51
N SER A 138 28.29 -30.18 -32.37
CA SER A 138 27.90 -29.32 -31.25
C SER A 138 29.11 -28.98 -30.38
N SER A 139 29.12 -27.80 -29.77
CA SER A 139 30.15 -27.40 -28.82
C SER A 139 29.55 -26.51 -27.74
N THR A 140 29.97 -26.72 -26.48
CA THR A 140 29.60 -25.86 -25.35
C THR A 140 30.88 -25.28 -24.76
N SER A 141 30.97 -23.95 -24.73
CA SER A 141 32.03 -23.22 -24.03
C SER A 141 31.43 -22.55 -22.80
N SER A 142 32.11 -22.62 -21.65
CA SER A 142 31.61 -22.05 -20.40
C SER A 142 32.62 -21.12 -19.74
N TRP A 143 32.15 -20.00 -19.23
CA TRP A 143 32.90 -19.04 -18.44
C TRP A 143 32.28 -18.91 -17.05
N THR A 144 33.10 -18.65 -16.04
CA THR A 144 32.63 -18.47 -14.65
C THR A 144 33.24 -17.22 -14.02
N PRO A 145 32.90 -16.02 -14.54
CA PRO A 145 33.28 -14.77 -13.91
C PRO A 145 32.83 -14.70 -12.45
N ARG A 146 33.68 -14.11 -11.62
CA ARG A 146 33.40 -13.83 -10.21
C ARG A 146 33.14 -12.35 -10.01
N TYR A 147 31.94 -12.04 -9.53
CA TYR A 147 31.51 -10.69 -9.17
C TYR A 147 31.60 -10.51 -7.65
N SER A 148 32.11 -9.36 -7.22
CA SER A 148 32.23 -9.03 -5.80
C SER A 148 31.93 -7.56 -5.54
N PHE A 149 31.24 -7.29 -4.45
CA PHE A 149 31.12 -5.95 -3.89
C PHE A 149 32.34 -5.66 -2.99
N PRO A 150 32.57 -4.41 -2.55
CA PRO A 150 33.68 -4.08 -1.65
C PRO A 150 33.70 -4.91 -0.35
N SER A 151 32.52 -5.30 0.12
CA SER A 151 32.28 -6.14 1.29
C SER A 151 31.34 -7.30 0.95
N GLY A 152 31.36 -8.32 1.79
CA GLY A 152 30.49 -9.50 1.66
C GLY A 152 30.99 -10.58 0.72
N ASN A 153 30.16 -11.61 0.54
CA ASN A 153 30.46 -12.75 -0.31
C ASN A 153 30.47 -12.37 -1.80
N SER A 154 31.40 -12.99 -2.54
CA SER A 154 31.41 -12.96 -4.00
C SER A 154 30.46 -14.01 -4.58
N ILE A 155 29.95 -13.76 -5.78
CA ILE A 155 29.15 -14.71 -6.54
C ILE A 155 29.86 -15.12 -7.83
N ASP A 156 29.86 -16.42 -8.10
CA ASP A 156 30.37 -17.02 -9.34
C ASP A 156 29.19 -17.20 -10.30
N ILE A 157 29.25 -16.62 -11.50
CA ILE A 157 28.16 -16.63 -12.46
C ILE A 157 28.57 -17.46 -13.67
N SER A 158 27.89 -18.58 -13.92
CA SER A 158 28.14 -19.43 -15.08
C SER A 158 27.47 -18.87 -16.33
N ILE A 159 28.25 -18.69 -17.38
CA ILE A 159 27.80 -18.25 -18.71
C ILE A 159 28.19 -19.36 -19.69
N SER A 160 27.26 -19.81 -20.54
CA SER A 160 27.58 -20.77 -21.60
C SER A 160 27.30 -20.20 -22.99
N LEU A 161 28.15 -20.57 -23.94
CA LEU A 161 27.90 -20.45 -25.37
C LEU A 161 27.73 -21.86 -25.93
N ASP A 162 26.51 -22.16 -26.35
CA ASP A 162 26.11 -23.42 -26.94
C ASP A 162 26.02 -23.25 -28.45
N LEU A 163 26.75 -24.09 -29.19
CA LEU A 163 26.82 -24.09 -30.64
C LEU A 163 26.31 -25.44 -31.17
N ALA A 164 25.51 -25.42 -32.23
CA ALA A 164 25.04 -26.61 -32.93
C ALA A 164 25.09 -26.40 -34.45
N LEU A 165 25.59 -27.41 -35.18
CA LEU A 165 25.72 -27.35 -36.62
C LEU A 165 24.52 -27.99 -37.31
N GLY A 166 23.83 -27.20 -38.15
CA GLY A 166 22.76 -27.66 -39.04
C GLY A 166 23.01 -27.17 -40.47
N SER A 167 21.99 -26.59 -41.11
CA SER A 167 22.17 -25.79 -42.34
C SER A 167 22.88 -24.45 -42.10
N SER A 168 22.96 -24.04 -40.83
CA SER A 168 23.68 -22.88 -40.30
C SER A 168 24.25 -23.23 -38.93
N VAL A 169 25.13 -22.38 -38.40
CA VAL A 169 25.57 -22.48 -37.01
C VAL A 169 24.47 -21.86 -36.14
N GLN A 170 23.78 -22.71 -35.39
CA GLN A 170 22.90 -22.28 -34.31
C GLN A 170 23.77 -21.94 -33.11
N TRP A 171 23.52 -20.80 -32.48
CA TRP A 171 24.25 -20.38 -31.30
C TRP A 171 23.29 -19.88 -30.22
N SER A 172 23.66 -20.07 -28.97
CA SER A 172 22.90 -19.66 -27.80
C SER A 172 23.84 -19.24 -26.67
N VAL A 173 23.73 -18.00 -26.22
CA VAL A 173 24.43 -17.48 -25.04
C VAL A 173 23.47 -17.51 -23.87
N ASN A 174 23.73 -18.40 -22.92
CA ASN A 174 22.95 -18.56 -21.70
C ASN A 174 23.66 -17.89 -20.54
N TYR A 175 22.98 -16.95 -19.87
CA TYR A 175 23.55 -16.21 -18.74
C TYR A 175 22.47 -15.83 -17.72
N PRO A 176 22.81 -15.80 -16.42
CA PRO A 176 21.96 -15.20 -15.40
C PRO A 176 21.84 -13.69 -15.64
N ARG A 177 20.64 -13.24 -16.01
CA ARG A 177 20.29 -11.84 -16.22
C ARG A 177 20.20 -11.10 -14.88
N ARG A 178 19.43 -11.63 -13.93
CA ARG A 178 19.34 -11.09 -12.56
C ARG A 178 19.79 -12.13 -11.57
N VAL A 179 20.54 -11.71 -10.55
CA VAL A 179 21.05 -12.60 -9.50
C VAL A 179 20.93 -11.91 -8.15
N VAL A 180 20.39 -12.61 -7.17
CA VAL A 180 20.32 -12.17 -5.77
C VAL A 180 20.99 -13.22 -4.88
N TRP A 181 21.91 -12.79 -4.02
CA TRP A 181 22.65 -13.69 -3.11
C TRP A 181 22.93 -13.06 -1.73
N PRO A 182 23.13 -13.87 -0.67
CA PRO A 182 23.54 -13.40 0.65
C PRO A 182 24.94 -12.77 0.68
N LEU A 183 25.09 -11.61 1.31
CA LEU A 183 26.37 -10.91 1.44
C LEU A 183 27.07 -11.14 2.77
N ASN A 184 26.34 -11.09 3.88
CA ASN A 184 26.92 -11.05 5.23
C ASN A 184 26.82 -12.38 5.99
N ILE A 185 26.32 -13.44 5.35
CA ILE A 185 26.20 -14.80 5.90
C ILE A 185 26.59 -15.79 4.82
N ASP A 186 26.97 -17.02 5.19
CA ASP A 186 27.33 -18.09 4.27
C ASP A 186 26.19 -18.35 3.24
N PRO A 187 26.48 -18.31 1.93
CA PRO A 187 25.49 -18.53 0.89
C PRO A 187 25.03 -20.00 0.79
N THR A 188 25.69 -20.95 1.46
CA THR A 188 25.22 -22.35 1.45
C THR A 188 23.78 -22.44 1.98
N PRO A 189 22.89 -23.18 1.30
CA PRO A 189 21.55 -23.44 1.80
C PRO A 189 21.62 -24.05 3.22
N ASP A 190 20.65 -23.71 4.07
CA ASP A 190 20.51 -24.20 5.45
C ASP A 190 21.62 -23.84 6.45
N SER A 191 22.68 -23.14 6.03
CA SER A 191 23.71 -22.64 6.95
C SER A 191 23.09 -21.67 7.96
N HIS A 192 23.31 -21.94 9.25
CA HIS A 192 22.83 -21.05 10.29
C HIS A 192 23.62 -19.74 10.25
N TRP A 193 22.87 -18.64 10.11
CA TRP A 193 23.42 -17.31 9.94
C TRP A 193 24.47 -16.95 11.00
N GLY A 194 24.22 -17.30 12.27
CA GLY A 194 25.09 -16.98 13.41
C GLY A 194 26.52 -17.54 13.35
N TYR A 195 26.83 -18.51 12.47
CA TYR A 195 28.20 -19.03 12.33
C TYR A 195 29.11 -18.22 11.43
N SER A 196 28.51 -17.49 10.49
CA SER A 196 29.18 -16.87 9.36
C SER A 196 28.90 -15.38 9.26
N TRP A 197 27.99 -14.89 10.12
CA TRP A 197 27.58 -13.50 10.17
C TRP A 197 28.79 -12.58 10.40
N ASP A 198 28.93 -11.59 9.52
CA ASP A 198 29.92 -10.54 9.67
C ASP A 198 29.28 -9.21 10.09
N ASN A 199 30.05 -8.41 10.83
CA ASN A 199 29.59 -7.16 11.43
C ASN A 199 29.86 -5.92 10.55
N LYS A 200 30.06 -6.08 9.24
CA LYS A 200 30.32 -4.94 8.35
C LYS A 200 29.05 -4.13 8.09
N SER A 201 29.23 -2.94 7.51
CA SER A 201 28.11 -2.13 7.02
C SER A 201 27.67 -2.63 5.65
N TYR A 202 26.36 -2.79 5.48
CA TYR A 202 25.73 -3.09 4.20
C TYR A 202 24.53 -2.16 3.97
N GLY A 203 24.36 -1.66 2.75
CA GLY A 203 23.24 -0.78 2.38
C GLY A 203 23.20 0.55 3.14
N GLY A 204 24.26 0.90 3.89
CA GLY A 204 24.29 2.05 4.79
C GLY A 204 23.85 1.77 6.24
N ILE A 205 23.57 0.51 6.58
CA ILE A 205 23.29 0.07 7.95
C ILE A 205 24.53 -0.64 8.49
N ASP A 206 25.01 -0.22 9.65
CA ASP A 206 26.09 -0.89 10.37
C ASP A 206 25.61 -2.22 10.96
N SER A 207 26.31 -3.32 10.66
CA SER A 207 26.07 -4.66 11.22
C SER A 207 24.59 -5.12 11.15
N PRO A 208 23.94 -5.12 9.96
CA PRO A 208 22.55 -5.57 9.84
C PRO A 208 22.43 -7.07 10.08
N LEU A 209 21.23 -7.53 10.48
CA LEU A 209 20.95 -8.97 10.64
C LEU A 209 21.22 -9.75 9.34
N PHE A 210 20.74 -9.24 8.21
CA PHE A 210 20.90 -9.89 6.90
C PHE A 210 21.14 -8.86 5.80
N ALA A 211 21.99 -9.19 4.84
CA ALA A 211 22.28 -8.35 3.68
C ALA A 211 22.32 -9.19 2.40
N MET A 212 21.83 -8.61 1.31
CA MET A 212 21.77 -9.24 -0.01
C MET A 212 22.38 -8.35 -1.08
N GLY A 213 23.05 -8.97 -2.03
CA GLY A 213 23.52 -8.35 -3.26
C GLY A 213 22.56 -8.65 -4.38
N TYR A 214 22.32 -7.66 -5.25
CA TYR A 214 21.57 -7.79 -6.49
C TYR A 214 22.45 -7.37 -7.65
N LEU A 215 22.51 -8.20 -8.69
CA LEU A 215 23.15 -7.90 -9.98
C LEU A 215 22.14 -8.02 -11.10
N ASP A 216 22.10 -7.01 -11.95
CA ASP A 216 21.41 -7.00 -13.24
C ASP A 216 22.48 -6.92 -14.34
N LEU A 217 22.67 -7.99 -15.09
CA LEU A 217 23.70 -8.16 -16.11
C LEU A 217 23.10 -8.06 -17.50
N ASN A 218 23.74 -7.41 -18.47
CA ASN A 218 23.27 -7.39 -19.86
C ASN A 218 24.31 -7.96 -20.80
N LEU A 219 23.86 -8.51 -21.92
CA LEU A 219 24.75 -8.73 -23.06
C LEU A 219 24.93 -7.42 -23.84
N THR A 220 26.13 -7.19 -24.35
CA THR A 220 26.39 -6.14 -25.33
C THR A 220 25.64 -6.41 -26.64
N ALA A 221 25.47 -5.38 -27.47
CA ALA A 221 24.71 -5.48 -28.71
C ALA A 221 25.34 -6.44 -29.75
N ASP A 222 26.63 -6.74 -29.63
CA ASP A 222 27.36 -7.72 -30.42
C ASP A 222 27.42 -9.11 -29.76
N PHE A 223 26.78 -9.26 -28.59
CA PHE A 223 26.71 -10.47 -27.77
C PHE A 223 28.08 -11.05 -27.38
N GLY A 224 29.13 -10.24 -27.48
CA GLY A 224 30.50 -10.62 -27.20
C GLY A 224 30.90 -10.44 -25.73
N GLU A 225 30.16 -9.64 -24.97
CA GLU A 225 30.51 -9.32 -23.58
C GLU A 225 29.26 -9.27 -22.67
N VAL A 226 29.40 -9.75 -21.43
CA VAL A 226 28.40 -9.56 -20.38
C VAL A 226 28.83 -8.42 -19.47
N VAL A 227 28.00 -7.38 -19.40
CA VAL A 227 28.26 -6.14 -18.66
C VAL A 227 27.31 -5.98 -17.48
N VAL A 228 27.78 -5.35 -16.40
CA VAL A 228 26.91 -5.00 -15.27
C VAL A 228 26.06 -3.79 -15.66
N GLN A 229 24.74 -3.97 -15.71
CA GLN A 229 23.79 -2.89 -15.97
C GLN A 229 23.40 -2.15 -14.70
N LYS A 230 23.16 -2.88 -13.61
CA LYS A 230 22.85 -2.32 -12.29
C LYS A 230 23.34 -3.28 -11.21
N ALA A 231 23.87 -2.74 -10.12
CA ALA A 231 24.16 -3.52 -8.92
C ALA A 231 23.67 -2.78 -7.68
N THR A 232 23.02 -3.51 -6.78
CA THR A 232 22.45 -2.93 -5.55
C THR A 232 22.82 -3.81 -4.36
N GLU A 233 23.20 -3.18 -3.25
CA GLU A 233 23.37 -3.84 -1.96
C GLU A 233 22.24 -3.41 -1.04
N CYS A 234 21.50 -4.36 -0.47
CA CYS A 234 20.38 -4.10 0.41
C CYS A 234 20.56 -4.80 1.77
N ALA A 235 20.24 -4.09 2.85
CA ALA A 235 20.24 -4.61 4.21
C ALA A 235 18.82 -4.78 4.74
N PHE A 236 18.62 -5.86 5.50
CA PHE A 236 17.41 -6.20 6.23
C PHE A 236 17.77 -6.36 7.70
N THR A 237 17.20 -5.52 8.55
CA THR A 237 17.39 -5.67 9.99
C THR A 237 16.13 -5.26 10.75
N PRO A 238 15.81 -5.94 11.85
CA PRO A 238 14.82 -5.41 12.77
C PRO A 238 15.26 -4.05 13.32
N CYS A 239 14.29 -3.18 13.57
CA CYS A 239 14.54 -1.84 14.07
C CYS A 239 13.37 -1.37 14.93
N VAL A 240 13.62 -0.42 15.82
CA VAL A 240 12.57 0.31 16.54
C VAL A 240 12.38 1.66 15.89
N ARG A 241 11.18 1.92 15.39
CA ARG A 241 10.80 3.24 14.87
C ARG A 241 9.96 3.99 15.89
N THR A 242 10.31 5.26 16.13
CA THR A 242 9.46 6.19 16.87
C THR A 242 8.51 6.86 15.88
N MET A 243 7.21 6.59 16.01
CA MET A 243 6.19 7.03 15.06
C MET A 243 5.41 8.21 15.60
N ASP A 244 5.14 9.19 14.73
CA ASP A 244 4.11 10.21 14.92
C ASP A 244 2.96 9.89 13.97
N THR A 245 1.82 9.50 14.52
CA THR A 245 0.67 9.00 13.76
C THR A 245 -0.60 9.73 14.14
N ALA A 246 -1.34 10.16 13.11
CA ALA A 246 -2.67 10.71 13.25
C ALA A 246 -3.56 10.26 12.08
N ILE A 247 -4.85 10.13 12.33
CA ILE A 247 -5.87 9.96 11.30
C ILE A 247 -6.64 11.27 11.23
N ARG A 248 -6.74 11.84 10.04
CA ARG A 248 -7.47 13.09 9.77
C ARG A 248 -8.44 12.84 8.62
N ASN A 249 -9.73 13.01 8.87
CA ASN A 249 -10.81 12.77 7.91
C ASN A 249 -10.74 11.36 7.28
N GLY A 250 -10.42 10.35 8.09
CA GLY A 250 -10.25 8.96 7.66
C GLY A 250 -8.90 8.64 6.99
N ALA A 251 -8.08 9.64 6.67
CA ALA A 251 -6.76 9.42 6.07
C ALA A 251 -5.69 9.24 7.16
N LEU A 252 -4.97 8.11 7.13
CA LEU A 252 -3.85 7.81 8.01
C LEU A 252 -2.60 8.58 7.55
N VAL A 253 -2.03 9.38 8.45
CA VAL A 253 -0.74 10.04 8.29
C VAL A 253 0.19 9.50 9.35
N SER A 254 1.28 8.85 8.94
CA SER A 254 2.24 8.24 9.85
C SER A 254 3.66 8.49 9.38
N ASN A 255 4.46 9.14 10.22
CA ASN A 255 5.85 9.49 9.94
C ASN A 255 6.77 8.91 11.01
N ALA A 256 7.89 8.31 10.59
CA ALA A 256 8.95 7.89 11.50
C ALA A 256 9.83 9.09 11.86
N THR A 257 9.91 9.44 13.14
CA THR A 257 10.71 10.56 13.66
C THR A 257 12.14 10.15 13.99
N SER A 258 12.34 8.88 14.37
CA SER A 258 13.65 8.28 14.59
C SER A 258 13.61 6.78 14.32
N THR A 259 14.76 6.19 14.03
CA THR A 259 14.95 4.75 13.83
C THR A 259 16.17 4.31 14.61
N ASN A 260 16.02 3.28 15.44
CA ASN A 260 17.12 2.62 16.13
C ASN A 260 17.28 1.20 15.58
N TYR A 261 18.44 0.89 15.01
CA TYR A 261 18.74 -0.39 14.37
C TYR A 261 19.16 -1.49 15.35
N GLY A 262 19.26 -1.20 16.65
CA GLY A 262 19.60 -2.16 17.69
C GLY A 262 20.99 -2.78 17.54
N THR A 263 21.19 -3.93 18.17
CA THR A 263 22.45 -4.68 18.18
C THR A 263 22.23 -6.15 17.91
N ILE A 264 23.12 -6.74 17.10
CA ILE A 264 23.17 -8.18 16.86
C ILE A 264 23.97 -8.85 17.97
N LEU A 265 23.42 -9.93 18.53
CA LEU A 265 24.04 -10.76 19.55
C LEU A 265 24.43 -12.10 18.93
N ILE A 266 25.67 -12.54 19.14
CA ILE A 266 26.15 -13.84 18.68
C ILE A 266 26.68 -14.62 19.89
N GLY A 267 26.01 -15.71 20.26
CA GLY A 267 26.49 -16.63 21.28
C GLY A 267 26.57 -16.03 22.70
N GLU A 268 25.70 -15.08 23.04
CA GLU A 268 25.75 -14.42 24.34
C GLU A 268 25.13 -15.31 25.44
N GLY A 269 25.93 -15.63 26.45
CA GLY A 269 25.48 -16.40 27.61
C GLY A 269 24.58 -15.56 28.51
N GLN A 270 23.36 -16.04 28.75
CA GLN A 270 22.40 -15.45 29.66
C GLN A 270 22.58 -15.99 31.10
N PRO A 271 22.16 -15.22 32.13
CA PRO A 271 22.26 -15.67 33.53
C PRO A 271 21.52 -16.97 33.84
N ASP A 272 20.54 -17.36 33.02
CA ASP A 272 19.78 -18.61 33.13
C ASP A 272 20.48 -19.82 32.48
N GLY A 273 21.68 -19.63 31.95
CA GLY A 273 22.49 -20.65 31.28
C GLY A 273 22.15 -20.84 29.80
N ARG A 274 21.19 -20.09 29.25
CA ARG A 274 20.90 -20.13 27.80
C ARG A 274 21.96 -19.36 27.03
N VAL A 275 22.25 -19.81 25.82
CA VAL A 275 23.03 -19.03 24.86
C VAL A 275 22.04 -18.41 23.89
N LEU A 276 22.04 -17.09 23.76
CA LEU A 276 21.18 -16.37 22.85
C LEU A 276 21.98 -15.80 21.68
N THR A 277 21.39 -15.92 20.51
CA THR A 277 21.84 -15.27 19.27
C THR A 277 20.62 -14.56 18.68
N GLY A 278 20.80 -13.42 18.01
CA GLY A 278 19.69 -12.69 17.42
C GLY A 278 19.91 -11.19 17.44
N TRP A 279 18.84 -10.46 17.71
CA TRP A 279 18.81 -9.00 17.71
C TRP A 279 18.05 -8.48 18.93
N ASN A 280 18.56 -7.42 19.55
CA ASN A 280 17.84 -6.69 20.58
C ASN A 280 18.10 -5.19 20.60
N VAL A 281 17.24 -4.47 21.31
CA VAL A 281 17.46 -3.08 21.70
C VAL A 281 16.55 -2.71 22.86
N THR A 282 17.03 -1.87 23.77
CA THR A 282 16.19 -1.26 24.81
C THR A 282 15.94 0.20 24.48
N VAL A 283 14.67 0.59 24.34
CA VAL A 283 14.26 1.98 24.08
C VAL A 283 13.24 2.40 25.13
N ASN A 284 13.54 3.46 25.89
CA ASN A 284 12.68 3.99 26.96
C ASN A 284 12.28 2.94 28.02
N GLY A 285 13.17 1.98 28.32
CA GLY A 285 12.92 0.91 29.29
C GLY A 285 12.16 -0.30 28.74
N THR A 286 11.65 -0.25 27.51
CA THR A 286 11.04 -1.39 26.82
C THR A 286 12.10 -2.15 26.04
N ASN A 287 12.18 -3.46 26.27
CA ASN A 287 13.06 -4.36 25.51
C ASN A 287 12.36 -4.86 24.25
N TYR A 288 13.03 -4.69 23.11
CA TYR A 288 12.62 -5.21 21.81
C TYR A 288 13.61 -6.29 21.41
N SER A 289 13.12 -7.44 20.93
CA SER A 289 14.00 -8.57 20.67
C SER A 289 13.47 -9.60 19.68
N ILE A 290 14.39 -10.21 18.96
CA ILE A 290 14.20 -11.36 18.07
C ILE A 290 15.36 -12.31 18.36
N TYR A 291 15.10 -13.42 19.04
CA TYR A 291 16.13 -14.34 19.51
C TYR A 291 16.00 -15.75 18.93
N ASP A 292 17.15 -16.41 18.89
CA ASP A 292 17.40 -17.82 18.63
C ASP A 292 17.99 -18.44 19.90
N ALA A 293 17.68 -19.70 20.19
CA ALA A 293 18.24 -20.47 21.30
C ALA A 293 19.67 -20.97 21.00
N GLY A 294 20.54 -20.07 20.56
CA GLY A 294 21.94 -20.32 20.20
C GLY A 294 22.18 -20.32 18.69
N ASN A 295 23.39 -20.70 18.27
CA ASN A 295 23.81 -20.69 16.85
C ASN A 295 23.34 -21.92 16.05
N ASP A 296 22.62 -22.85 16.68
CA ASP A 296 22.14 -24.09 16.09
C ASP A 296 20.60 -24.15 16.00
N ASP A 297 19.92 -23.07 16.42
CA ASP A 297 18.46 -23.06 16.54
C ASP A 297 17.78 -22.75 15.21
N SER A 298 17.56 -23.81 14.42
CA SER A 298 16.79 -23.77 13.17
C SER A 298 15.30 -23.39 13.36
N GLN A 299 14.83 -23.29 14.60
CA GLN A 299 13.48 -22.80 14.96
C GLN A 299 13.53 -21.40 15.59
N GLY A 300 14.72 -20.81 15.67
CA GLY A 300 14.99 -19.49 16.20
C GLY A 300 14.32 -18.42 15.36
N ARG A 301 13.87 -17.34 16.00
CA ARG A 301 13.13 -16.28 15.31
C ARG A 301 14.00 -15.64 14.22
N ALA A 302 15.22 -15.21 14.54
CA ALA A 302 16.12 -14.60 13.57
C ALA A 302 16.47 -15.57 12.43
N PHE A 303 16.70 -16.85 12.73
CA PHE A 303 16.89 -17.87 11.69
C PHE A 303 15.69 -17.96 10.73
N LEU A 304 14.47 -18.12 11.25
CA LEU A 304 13.25 -18.24 10.43
C LEU A 304 13.00 -16.99 9.57
N LEU A 305 13.34 -15.81 10.08
CA LEU A 305 13.24 -14.55 9.35
C LEU A 305 14.21 -14.48 8.16
N ILE A 306 15.46 -14.88 8.38
CA ILE A 306 16.47 -14.94 7.32
C ILE A 306 16.05 -15.95 6.26
N GLN A 307 15.60 -17.14 6.66
CA GLN A 307 15.12 -18.14 5.70
C GLN A 307 13.91 -17.66 4.90
N ALA A 308 12.97 -16.96 5.52
CA ALA A 308 11.85 -16.34 4.81
C ALA A 308 12.32 -15.35 3.74
N LEU A 309 13.35 -14.54 4.04
CA LEU A 309 13.96 -13.61 3.08
C LEU A 309 14.71 -14.35 1.97
N ARG A 310 15.47 -15.40 2.30
CA ARG A 310 16.16 -16.24 1.31
C ARG A 310 15.17 -16.88 0.34
N ILE A 311 14.10 -17.50 0.84
CA ILE A 311 13.05 -18.12 0.02
C ILE A 311 12.38 -17.09 -0.91
N ALA A 312 12.13 -15.88 -0.40
CA ALA A 312 11.42 -14.85 -1.16
C ALA A 312 12.29 -14.09 -2.17
N LEU A 313 13.61 -13.99 -1.96
CA LEU A 313 14.46 -13.06 -2.72
C LEU A 313 15.71 -13.69 -3.32
N GLU A 314 16.25 -14.79 -2.79
CA GLU A 314 17.46 -15.42 -3.31
C GLU A 314 17.18 -16.16 -4.61
N GLY A 315 18.17 -16.21 -5.50
CA GLY A 315 18.07 -16.94 -6.76
C GLY A 315 18.52 -16.13 -7.96
N ASN A 316 18.13 -16.59 -9.15
CA ASN A 316 18.46 -15.93 -10.40
C ASN A 316 17.36 -16.05 -11.46
N THR A 317 17.50 -15.22 -12.50
CA THR A 317 16.73 -15.31 -13.75
C THR A 317 17.69 -15.58 -14.89
N THR A 318 17.45 -16.63 -15.69
CA THR A 318 18.36 -17.04 -16.77
C THR A 318 17.79 -16.67 -18.13
N TYR A 319 18.54 -15.86 -18.88
CA TYR A 319 18.16 -15.42 -20.23
C TYR A 319 19.07 -16.10 -21.27
N SER A 320 18.53 -16.31 -22.47
CA SER A 320 19.18 -17.04 -23.54
C SER A 320 19.08 -16.28 -24.86
N HIS A 321 20.14 -15.57 -25.23
CA HIS A 321 20.18 -14.92 -26.52
C HIS A 321 20.65 -15.91 -27.57
N SER A 322 19.87 -16.14 -28.62
CA SER A 322 20.14 -17.19 -29.59
C SER A 322 20.07 -16.67 -31.03
N GLY A 323 20.71 -17.37 -31.96
CA GLY A 323 20.72 -16.93 -33.35
C GLY A 323 21.19 -18.01 -34.32
N TYR A 324 21.19 -17.63 -35.60
CA TYR A 324 21.70 -18.41 -36.71
C TYR A 324 22.78 -17.60 -37.42
N TRP A 325 23.89 -18.25 -37.69
CA TRP A 325 24.99 -17.67 -38.45
C TRP A 325 25.29 -18.53 -39.67
N TYR A 326 25.36 -17.86 -40.82
CA TYR A 326 25.61 -18.49 -42.11
C TYR A 326 27.03 -18.13 -42.58
N PRO A 327 27.87 -19.13 -42.90
CA PRO A 327 29.23 -18.88 -43.38
C PRO A 327 29.24 -18.24 -44.77
N ASN A 328 28.20 -18.45 -45.58
CA ASN A 328 28.13 -17.94 -46.94
C ASN A 328 27.22 -16.70 -47.02
N PRO A 329 27.71 -15.55 -47.52
CA PRO A 329 26.92 -14.32 -47.65
C PRO A 329 25.66 -14.48 -48.51
N SER A 330 25.61 -15.47 -49.42
CA SER A 330 24.43 -15.74 -50.24
C SER A 330 23.24 -16.30 -49.46
N ASP A 331 23.50 -16.91 -48.30
CA ASP A 331 22.49 -17.67 -47.55
C ASP A 331 21.72 -16.80 -46.56
N GLY A 332 22.11 -15.51 -46.45
CA GLY A 332 21.57 -14.55 -45.51
C GLY A 332 22.64 -14.05 -44.54
N GLY A 333 22.36 -12.93 -43.87
CA GLY A 333 23.20 -12.42 -42.79
C GLY A 333 23.04 -13.24 -41.51
N ALA A 334 23.71 -12.82 -40.44
CA ALA A 334 23.40 -13.31 -39.10
C ALA A 334 21.97 -12.90 -38.72
N PHE A 335 21.22 -13.81 -38.10
CA PHE A 335 19.88 -13.55 -37.58
C PHE A 335 19.85 -13.93 -36.11
N ASP A 336 19.24 -13.05 -35.32
CA ASP A 336 19.23 -13.18 -33.88
C ASP A 336 17.79 -13.21 -33.38
N PHE A 337 17.56 -13.91 -32.27
CA PHE A 337 16.29 -13.98 -31.59
C PHE A 337 16.50 -14.13 -30.08
N ASP A 338 15.75 -13.36 -29.30
CA ASP A 338 15.75 -13.50 -27.86
C ASP A 338 14.87 -14.67 -27.43
N SER A 339 15.40 -15.52 -26.55
CA SER A 339 14.61 -16.43 -25.75
C SER A 339 14.93 -16.22 -24.27
N THR A 340 13.95 -16.27 -23.40
CA THR A 340 14.25 -16.51 -21.98
C THR A 340 14.50 -18.00 -21.86
N GLY A 341 15.59 -18.46 -21.22
CA GLY A 341 15.95 -19.88 -21.27
C GLY A 341 14.80 -20.76 -20.76
N PHE A 342 14.22 -21.58 -21.63
CA PHE A 342 13.21 -22.59 -21.28
C PHE A 342 13.69 -23.97 -21.72
N SER A 343 14.16 -24.77 -20.76
CA SER A 343 13.97 -26.22 -20.89
C SER A 343 12.48 -26.48 -20.66
N GLN A 344 11.83 -27.35 -21.44
CA GLN A 344 10.39 -27.66 -21.36
C GLN A 344 9.90 -28.28 -20.03
N ALA A 345 10.56 -28.04 -18.90
CA ALA A 345 10.02 -28.27 -17.57
C ALA A 345 9.27 -27.02 -17.10
N TYR A 346 8.01 -27.18 -16.72
CA TYR A 346 7.17 -26.18 -16.07
C TYR A 346 7.97 -25.37 -15.01
N GLY A 347 8.29 -24.09 -15.28
CA GLY A 347 9.08 -23.29 -14.32
C GLY A 347 9.46 -21.86 -14.73
N GLY A 348 9.42 -21.52 -16.03
CA GLY A 348 9.90 -20.20 -16.50
C GLY A 348 11.40 -20.01 -16.28
N PRO A 349 11.99 -18.86 -16.66
CA PRO A 349 13.43 -18.61 -16.51
C PRO A 349 13.87 -18.33 -15.06
N TRP A 350 12.94 -18.43 -14.10
CA TRP A 350 13.11 -17.98 -12.72
C TRP A 350 13.44 -19.17 -11.82
N SER A 351 14.47 -19.05 -10.98
CA SER A 351 14.79 -20.10 -10.02
C SER A 351 13.77 -20.20 -8.87
N SER A 352 12.94 -19.17 -8.67
CA SER A 352 11.88 -19.13 -7.66
C SER A 352 10.76 -18.15 -8.06
N ALA A 353 9.60 -18.26 -7.41
CA ALA A 353 8.52 -17.28 -7.57
C ALA A 353 8.96 -15.86 -7.18
N GLY A 354 9.87 -15.74 -6.21
CA GLY A 354 10.49 -14.46 -5.84
C GLY A 354 11.27 -13.82 -6.98
N GLN A 355 12.02 -14.64 -7.73
CA GLN A 355 12.75 -14.17 -8.91
C GLN A 355 11.82 -13.73 -10.04
N GLN A 356 10.67 -14.37 -10.20
CA GLN A 356 9.63 -13.90 -11.13
C GLN A 356 9.14 -12.49 -10.76
N ALA A 357 8.96 -12.22 -9.47
CA ALA A 357 8.52 -10.94 -8.98
C ALA A 357 9.59 -9.84 -9.18
N ILE A 358 10.85 -10.15 -8.86
CA ILE A 358 12.01 -9.27 -9.10
C ILE A 358 12.17 -8.98 -10.59
N ASP A 359 11.92 -9.97 -11.45
CA ASP A 359 12.01 -9.80 -12.89
C ASP A 359 10.95 -8.81 -13.42
N GLY A 360 9.74 -8.85 -12.84
CA GLY A 360 8.62 -8.01 -13.22
C GLY A 360 8.66 -6.56 -12.72
N ASN A 361 9.27 -6.29 -11.55
CA ASN A 361 9.17 -4.99 -10.88
C ASN A 361 10.19 -3.93 -11.38
N GLY A 362 11.27 -4.37 -12.05
CA GLY A 362 12.27 -3.48 -12.67
C GLY A 362 13.29 -2.85 -11.72
N ASP A 363 12.89 -2.44 -10.50
CA ASP A 363 13.81 -2.01 -9.44
C ASP A 363 13.78 -2.94 -8.23
N PHE A 364 14.93 -3.53 -7.91
CA PHE A 364 15.10 -4.37 -6.73
C PHE A 364 14.85 -3.61 -5.43
N SER A 365 15.16 -2.32 -5.36
CA SER A 365 14.97 -1.52 -4.15
C SER A 365 13.49 -1.42 -3.76
N ASP A 366 12.60 -1.27 -4.75
CA ASP A 366 11.15 -1.23 -4.54
C ASP A 366 10.61 -2.58 -4.05
N VAL A 367 11.18 -3.69 -4.54
CA VAL A 367 10.86 -5.06 -4.07
C VAL A 367 11.25 -5.18 -2.60
N VAL A 368 12.48 -4.81 -2.25
CA VAL A 368 13.01 -4.86 -0.88
C VAL A 368 12.18 -4.01 0.08
N ASP A 369 11.81 -2.78 -0.30
CA ASP A 369 10.95 -1.91 0.51
C ASP A 369 9.51 -2.43 0.64
N GLY A 370 9.00 -3.10 -0.38
CA GLY A 370 7.76 -3.86 -0.29
C GLY A 370 7.86 -4.95 0.77
N VAL A 371 8.90 -5.78 0.70
CA VAL A 371 9.15 -6.89 1.64
C VAL A 371 9.29 -6.38 3.07
N GLY A 372 10.08 -5.32 3.30
CA GLY A 372 10.24 -4.71 4.63
C GLY A 372 8.89 -4.24 5.21
N ARG A 373 8.02 -3.63 4.41
CA ARG A 373 6.68 -3.23 4.83
C ARG A 373 5.79 -4.43 5.17
N ALA A 374 5.84 -5.50 4.39
CA ALA A 374 5.00 -6.67 4.64
C ALA A 374 5.44 -7.49 5.85
N LEU A 375 6.75 -7.59 6.10
CA LEU A 375 7.27 -8.19 7.33
C LEU A 375 6.96 -7.34 8.55
N THR A 376 7.04 -6.01 8.44
CA THR A 376 6.57 -5.09 9.51
C THR A 376 5.09 -5.32 9.83
N GLY A 377 4.26 -5.46 8.79
CA GLY A 377 2.85 -5.82 8.95
C GLY A 377 2.64 -7.16 9.63
N ARG A 378 3.46 -8.18 9.27
CA ARG A 378 3.42 -9.49 9.92
C ARG A 378 3.78 -9.42 11.40
N PHE A 379 4.80 -8.65 11.78
CA PHE A 379 5.15 -8.44 13.19
C PHE A 379 3.99 -7.85 13.97
N GLN A 380 3.29 -6.87 13.38
CA GLN A 380 2.10 -6.28 14.01
C GLN A 380 0.93 -7.25 14.12
N GLN A 381 0.74 -8.17 13.17
CA GLN A 381 -0.32 -9.18 13.24
C GLN A 381 -0.06 -10.24 14.32
N LEU A 382 1.20 -10.55 14.61
CA LEU A 382 1.58 -11.64 15.52
C LEU A 382 1.55 -11.25 17.00
N GLN A 383 1.48 -9.97 17.33
CA GLN A 383 1.47 -9.48 18.72
C GLN A 383 0.29 -8.53 18.98
N ASP A 384 -0.27 -8.61 20.19
CA ASP A 384 -1.44 -7.84 20.61
C ASP A 384 -1.10 -6.59 21.44
N SER A 385 0.18 -6.25 21.61
CA SER A 385 0.56 -5.01 22.27
C SER A 385 0.11 -3.80 21.44
N VAL A 386 -0.52 -2.83 22.10
CA VAL A 386 -1.07 -1.64 21.46
C VAL A 386 -0.64 -0.37 22.16
N ALA A 387 -0.41 0.69 21.39
CA ALA A 387 -0.36 2.04 21.90
C ALA A 387 -1.78 2.64 21.90
N ILE A 388 -2.18 3.18 23.04
CA ILE A 388 -3.48 3.82 23.22
C ILE A 388 -3.40 5.27 22.74
N GLY A 389 -4.34 5.64 21.87
CA GLY A 389 -4.52 6.98 21.33
C GLY A 389 -5.85 7.59 21.77
N THR A 390 -6.09 8.81 21.31
CA THR A 390 -7.28 9.59 21.57
C THR A 390 -8.13 9.68 20.30
N THR A 391 -9.38 9.25 20.40
CA THR A 391 -10.40 9.44 19.36
C THR A 391 -10.97 10.84 19.48
N LEU A 392 -11.10 11.54 18.35
CA LEU A 392 -11.56 12.92 18.27
C LEU A 392 -12.92 12.96 17.56
N GLN A 393 -13.83 13.77 18.07
CA GLN A 393 -15.12 14.05 17.44
C GLN A 393 -15.17 15.50 16.98
N SER A 394 -15.65 15.71 15.76
CA SER A 394 -15.94 17.04 15.26
C SER A 394 -17.21 17.58 15.92
N GLU A 395 -17.06 18.54 16.84
CA GLU A 395 -18.15 19.23 17.51
C GLU A 395 -18.31 20.65 16.95
N ALA A 396 -19.52 21.02 16.55
CA ALA A 396 -19.83 22.37 16.11
C ALA A 396 -20.05 23.28 17.33
N VAL A 397 -19.07 24.11 17.64
CA VAL A 397 -19.14 25.08 18.72
C VAL A 397 -19.58 26.43 18.17
N VAL A 398 -20.62 27.02 18.76
CA VAL A 398 -21.08 28.37 18.42
C VAL A 398 -20.25 29.40 19.19
N LEU A 399 -19.39 30.14 18.50
CA LEU A 399 -18.65 31.26 19.07
C LEU A 399 -19.43 32.55 18.90
N VAL A 400 -19.80 33.18 20.02
CA VAL A 400 -20.44 34.50 20.03
C VAL A 400 -19.38 35.58 19.87
N ARG A 401 -19.40 36.30 18.74
CA ARG A 401 -18.51 37.44 18.49
C ARG A 401 -19.18 38.73 18.96
N TRP A 402 -18.97 39.07 20.23
CA TRP A 402 -19.57 40.24 20.89
C TRP A 402 -19.33 41.58 20.18
N GLU A 403 -18.24 41.68 19.41
CA GLU A 403 -17.91 42.87 18.61
C GLU A 403 -19.05 43.25 17.65
N TRP A 404 -19.75 42.27 17.07
CA TRP A 404 -20.84 42.51 16.11
C TRP A 404 -22.14 42.97 16.77
N ILE A 405 -22.29 42.79 18.09
CA ILE A 405 -23.46 43.29 18.85
C ILE A 405 -23.41 44.81 19.03
N THR A 406 -22.23 45.42 18.92
CA THR A 406 -22.06 46.87 19.09
C THR A 406 -22.90 47.68 18.09
N TYR A 407 -23.06 47.20 16.86
CA TYR A 407 -23.83 47.90 15.82
C TYR A 407 -25.34 47.89 16.09
N PRO A 408 -26.01 46.73 16.29
CA PRO A 408 -27.40 46.68 16.75
C PRO A 408 -27.64 47.49 18.03
N LEU A 409 -26.71 47.42 18.99
CA LEU A 409 -26.82 48.16 20.24
C LEU A 409 -26.72 49.69 20.01
N ALA A 410 -25.79 50.14 19.18
CA ALA A 410 -25.69 51.55 18.82
C ALA A 410 -26.94 52.04 18.08
N LEU A 411 -27.48 51.22 17.16
CA LEU A 411 -28.68 51.54 16.39
C LEU A 411 -29.93 51.65 17.28
N THR A 412 -30.09 50.74 18.24
CA THR A 412 -31.18 50.78 19.22
C THR A 412 -31.06 51.98 20.15
N VAL A 413 -29.86 52.31 20.63
CA VAL A 413 -29.61 53.49 21.46
C VAL A 413 -29.90 54.78 20.68
N LEU A 414 -29.45 54.89 19.43
CA LEU A 414 -29.73 56.03 18.55
C LEU A 414 -31.23 56.15 18.24
N GLY A 415 -31.91 55.04 18.00
CA GLY A 415 -33.37 54.98 17.80
C GLY A 415 -34.15 55.42 19.04
N LEU A 416 -33.77 54.94 20.22
CA LEU A 416 -34.37 55.36 21.50
C LEU A 416 -34.10 56.83 21.81
N ALA A 417 -32.89 57.32 21.56
CA ALA A 417 -32.56 58.73 21.73
C ALA A 417 -33.38 59.61 20.77
N GLY A 418 -33.52 59.20 19.50
CA GLY A 418 -34.37 59.87 18.53
C GLY A 418 -35.85 59.89 18.95
N LEU A 419 -36.35 58.77 19.47
CA LEU A 419 -37.71 58.67 20.01
C LEU A 419 -37.91 59.60 21.22
N LEU A 420 -36.98 59.63 22.18
CA LEU A 420 -37.08 60.51 23.34
C LEU A 420 -37.00 61.99 22.94
N LEU A 421 -36.09 62.35 22.04
CA LEU A 421 -35.96 63.72 21.52
C LEU A 421 -37.21 64.15 20.77
N THR A 422 -37.81 63.27 19.97
CA THR A 422 -39.09 63.57 19.29
C THR A 422 -40.22 63.74 20.29
N ILE A 423 -40.32 62.91 21.34
CA ILE A 423 -41.30 63.08 22.42
C ILE A 423 -41.13 64.44 23.11
N VAL A 424 -39.91 64.79 23.52
CA VAL A 424 -39.62 66.05 24.21
C VAL A 424 -39.86 67.27 23.31
N SER A 425 -39.42 67.23 22.05
CA SER A 425 -39.65 68.31 21.09
C SER A 425 -41.13 68.50 20.78
N THR A 426 -41.89 67.40 20.66
CA THR A 426 -43.34 67.46 20.42
C THR A 426 -44.05 68.04 21.63
N HIS A 427 -43.62 67.67 22.84
CA HIS A 427 -44.13 68.20 24.10
C HIS A 427 -43.83 69.70 24.26
N GLN A 428 -42.60 70.15 23.97
CA GLN A 428 -42.21 71.56 24.07
C GLN A 428 -42.91 72.46 23.04
N GLN A 429 -43.18 71.95 21.83
CA GLN A 429 -43.86 72.73 20.80
C GLN A 429 -45.39 72.74 20.95
N HIS A 430 -45.93 72.18 22.06
CA HIS A 430 -47.38 72.05 22.29
C HIS A 430 -48.13 71.54 21.05
N MET A 431 -47.47 70.69 20.27
CA MET A 431 -48.04 70.16 19.05
C MET A 431 -49.24 69.32 19.46
N ALA A 432 -50.42 69.68 18.95
CA ALA A 432 -51.62 68.90 19.16
C ALA A 432 -51.30 67.46 18.76
N VAL A 433 -51.59 66.51 19.66
CA VAL A 433 -51.47 65.08 19.36
C VAL A 433 -52.45 64.82 18.22
N TRP A 434 -51.95 64.92 16.98
CA TRP A 434 -52.59 64.34 15.82
C TRP A 434 -52.46 62.83 16.00
N LYS A 435 -53.34 62.29 16.85
CA LYS A 435 -53.77 60.93 16.70
C LYS A 435 -54.34 60.88 15.29
N GLU A 436 -53.53 60.40 14.35
CA GLU A 436 -53.98 59.76 13.12
C GLU A 436 -54.75 58.50 13.55
N SER A 437 -55.89 58.72 14.20
CA SER A 437 -56.81 57.67 14.50
C SER A 437 -57.53 57.46 13.19
N THR A 438 -57.28 56.32 12.56
CA THR A 438 -58.12 55.82 11.47
C THR A 438 -59.56 55.56 11.96
N LEU A 439 -59.80 55.66 13.26
CA LEU A 439 -61.06 55.45 13.96
C LEU A 439 -62.17 56.45 13.57
N PRO A 440 -61.97 57.78 13.46
CA PRO A 440 -62.94 58.69 12.85
C PRO A 440 -63.24 58.38 11.37
N LEU A 441 -62.28 57.87 10.59
CA LEU A 441 -62.52 57.39 9.21
C LEU A 441 -63.35 56.10 9.21
N LEU A 442 -63.08 55.18 10.14
CA LEU A 442 -63.82 53.95 10.36
C LEU A 442 -65.27 54.25 10.78
N PHE A 443 -65.47 55.17 11.73
CA PHE A 443 -66.81 55.55 12.21
C PHE A 443 -67.64 56.30 11.16
N ARG A 444 -67.00 57.08 10.27
CA ARG A 444 -67.69 57.71 9.14
C ARG A 444 -68.11 56.68 8.09
N TYR A 445 -67.30 55.65 7.85
CA TYR A 445 -67.64 54.56 6.93
C TYR A 445 -68.76 53.67 7.50
N THR A 446 -68.73 53.36 8.80
CA THR A 446 -69.80 52.57 9.45
C THR A 446 -71.10 53.35 9.61
N ALA A 447 -71.06 54.68 9.77
CA ALA A 447 -72.26 55.52 9.79
C ALA A 447 -72.86 55.71 8.39
N ALA A 448 -72.02 55.78 7.34
CA ALA A 448 -72.49 55.81 5.95
C ALA A 448 -73.04 54.45 5.50
N SER A 449 -72.48 53.33 5.96
CA SER A 449 -73.05 52.00 5.70
C SER A 449 -74.31 51.74 6.54
N ALA A 450 -74.39 52.22 7.79
CA ALA A 450 -75.58 52.07 8.63
C ALA A 450 -76.74 53.02 8.24
N ALA A 451 -76.46 54.18 7.65
CA ALA A 451 -77.48 55.09 7.10
C ALA A 451 -77.90 54.71 5.67
N ALA A 452 -77.09 53.94 4.95
CA ALA A 452 -77.46 53.34 3.67
C ALA A 452 -78.27 52.03 3.82
N ASP A 453 -78.24 51.41 5.01
CA ASP A 453 -78.98 50.16 5.33
C ASP A 453 -80.34 50.39 6.03
N SER A 454 -80.79 51.64 6.21
CA SER A 454 -82.01 51.97 6.97
C SER A 454 -83.09 52.75 6.19
N THR A 455 -83.11 52.65 4.86
CA THR A 455 -84.24 53.15 4.04
C THR A 455 -84.66 52.11 2.99
N GLU A 456 -85.41 51.11 3.43
CA GLU A 456 -86.36 50.31 2.62
C GLU A 456 -87.60 51.16 2.23
N PRO A 457 -88.51 50.74 1.29
CA PRO A 457 -88.51 49.60 0.35
C PRO A 457 -88.93 50.01 -1.10
N HIS A 458 -89.14 49.01 -1.98
CA HIS A 458 -89.71 49.03 -3.36
C HIS A 458 -88.66 48.86 -4.48
N ALA A 459 -88.77 47.95 -5.45
CA ALA A 459 -89.73 46.91 -5.77
C ALA A 459 -89.14 46.02 -6.88
N GLN A 460 -89.78 44.85 -7.10
CA GLN A 460 -89.70 43.97 -8.29
C GLN A 460 -88.48 43.04 -8.33
N ALA A 461 -88.54 41.86 -7.70
CA ALA A 461 -89.19 40.64 -8.20
C ALA A 461 -88.71 40.25 -9.61
N HIS A 462 -87.88 39.20 -9.72
CA HIS A 462 -88.06 38.11 -10.69
C HIS A 462 -87.08 36.95 -10.42
N HIS A 463 -87.67 35.85 -9.97
CA HIS A 463 -87.41 34.44 -10.28
C HIS A 463 -85.98 33.87 -10.40
N TYR A 464 -85.73 32.93 -9.49
CA TYR A 464 -85.03 31.66 -9.68
C TYR A 464 -85.06 31.09 -11.11
N HIS A 465 -83.91 30.64 -11.63
CA HIS A 465 -83.75 29.31 -12.23
C HIS A 465 -82.29 28.90 -12.46
N HIS A 466 -81.93 27.76 -11.86
CA HIS A 466 -81.15 26.62 -12.34
C HIS A 466 -80.14 26.71 -13.52
N HIS A 467 -79.04 25.98 -13.28
CA HIS A 467 -78.26 25.12 -14.20
C HIS A 467 -77.43 25.75 -15.33
N GLY A 468 -76.15 25.33 -15.40
CA GLY A 468 -75.35 25.51 -16.61
C GLY A 468 -73.85 25.26 -16.46
N THR A 469 -73.47 24.00 -16.22
CA THR A 469 -72.14 23.38 -16.47
C THR A 469 -71.55 23.69 -17.86
N LEU A 470 -70.22 23.50 -17.98
CA LEU A 470 -69.37 23.15 -19.15
C LEU A 470 -68.14 24.08 -19.26
N ASN A 471 -66.94 23.62 -18.87
CA ASN A 471 -65.98 22.75 -19.58
C ASN A 471 -64.97 23.53 -20.47
N GLY A 472 -63.69 23.13 -20.37
CA GLY A 472 -62.63 23.43 -21.35
C GLY A 472 -61.39 24.06 -20.70
N VAL A 473 -60.44 23.30 -20.14
CA VAL A 473 -59.37 22.52 -20.79
C VAL A 473 -58.34 23.40 -21.52
N GLY A 474 -57.05 23.21 -21.17
CA GLY A 474 -55.89 23.65 -21.97
C GLY A 474 -54.82 24.31 -21.10
N ALA A 475 -53.94 23.54 -20.48
CA ALA A 475 -52.64 23.10 -21.04
C ALA A 475 -51.54 24.15 -20.85
N GLY A 476 -50.49 23.72 -20.13
CA GLY A 476 -49.43 24.58 -19.62
C GLY A 476 -48.43 25.07 -20.66
N ALA A 477 -47.63 26.04 -20.22
CA ALA A 477 -46.32 26.41 -20.74
C ALA A 477 -45.68 27.40 -19.74
N GLY A 478 -44.42 27.18 -19.35
CA GLY A 478 -43.60 28.05 -18.48
C GLY A 478 -43.13 29.33 -19.20
N PRO A 479 -41.87 29.81 -19.08
CA PRO A 479 -40.71 29.51 -18.19
C PRO A 479 -40.00 30.86 -17.76
N PRO A 480 -38.66 31.04 -17.56
CA PRO A 480 -37.48 30.15 -17.31
C PRO A 480 -36.47 30.62 -16.20
N ARG A 481 -35.37 29.83 -16.01
CA ARG A 481 -33.99 30.17 -15.52
C ARG A 481 -33.78 30.40 -13.99
N THR A 482 -32.73 29.94 -13.29
CA THR A 482 -31.31 29.62 -13.64
C THR A 482 -30.59 28.83 -12.51
N THR A 483 -29.47 28.15 -12.85
CA THR A 483 -28.26 27.79 -12.01
C THR A 483 -28.38 26.71 -10.92
N THR A 484 -27.54 25.66 -10.79
CA THR A 484 -26.24 25.27 -11.41
C THR A 484 -26.03 23.77 -11.24
N ALA A 485 -25.55 23.08 -12.28
CA ALA A 485 -25.12 21.70 -12.24
C ALA A 485 -23.68 21.59 -11.68
N LEU A 486 -23.44 20.64 -10.77
CA LEU A 486 -22.09 20.16 -10.44
C LEU A 486 -21.96 18.74 -10.98
N THR A 487 -21.45 18.65 -12.21
CA THR A 487 -20.86 17.45 -12.79
C THR A 487 -19.50 17.22 -12.12
N LEU A 488 -19.39 16.19 -11.28
CA LEU A 488 -18.08 15.72 -10.84
C LEU A 488 -17.43 14.96 -12.00
N SER A 489 -16.42 15.60 -12.60
CA SER A 489 -15.60 15.06 -13.67
C SER A 489 -14.78 13.86 -13.21
N ALA A 490 -14.89 12.80 -14.00
CA ALA A 490 -13.92 11.73 -14.26
C ALA A 490 -12.64 11.73 -13.41
N ILE A 491 -12.55 10.76 -12.50
CA ILE A 491 -11.29 10.24 -11.95
C ILE A 491 -10.75 9.23 -12.97
N PRO A 492 -9.49 9.35 -13.43
CA PRO A 492 -8.93 8.42 -14.40
C PRO A 492 -8.72 7.04 -13.75
N PRO A 493 -8.93 5.93 -14.47
CA PRO A 493 -8.68 4.60 -13.92
C PRO A 493 -7.16 4.37 -13.81
N PRO A 494 -6.66 3.73 -12.75
CA PRO A 494 -5.29 3.25 -12.74
C PRO A 494 -5.18 2.08 -13.72
N GLU A 495 -4.30 2.23 -14.71
CA GLU A 495 -3.90 1.17 -15.64
C GLU A 495 -3.38 -0.04 -14.86
N SER A 496 -4.20 -1.08 -14.73
CA SER A 496 -3.85 -2.34 -14.05
C SER A 496 -4.23 -3.53 -14.92
N ASN A 497 -3.68 -3.57 -16.13
CA ASN A 497 -3.69 -4.75 -17.00
C ASN A 497 -2.36 -5.52 -16.89
N ARG A 498 -1.96 -5.92 -15.67
CA ARG A 498 -0.81 -6.84 -15.45
C ARG A 498 -0.97 -7.84 -14.30
N VAL A 499 -2.03 -7.77 -13.50
CA VAL A 499 -2.19 -8.60 -12.29
C VAL A 499 -3.09 -9.84 -12.52
N SER A 500 -3.84 -9.90 -13.62
CA SER A 500 -4.84 -10.97 -13.87
C SER A 500 -4.36 -12.19 -14.65
N SER A 501 -3.08 -12.25 -15.06
CA SER A 501 -2.49 -13.43 -15.73
C SER A 501 -1.44 -14.17 -14.90
N ILE A 502 -1.01 -13.61 -13.76
CA ILE A 502 0.04 -14.17 -12.89
C ILE A 502 -0.58 -14.96 -11.71
N VAL A 503 -1.80 -14.59 -11.30
CA VAL A 503 -2.59 -15.31 -10.29
C VAL A 503 -3.05 -16.70 -10.77
N THR A 504 -3.05 -16.95 -12.09
CA THR A 504 -3.47 -18.23 -12.68
C THR A 504 -2.33 -19.26 -12.80
N GLN A 505 -1.08 -18.84 -12.57
CA GLN A 505 0.11 -19.72 -12.65
C GLN A 505 0.65 -20.11 -11.26
N ALA A 506 0.25 -19.39 -10.20
CA ALA A 506 0.46 -19.75 -8.80
C ALA A 506 -0.51 -20.86 -8.30
N ALA A 507 -1.39 -21.39 -9.16
CA ALA A 507 -2.38 -22.41 -8.84
C ALA A 507 -1.84 -23.86 -8.85
N GLY A 508 -0.52 -24.05 -8.81
CA GLY A 508 0.13 -25.36 -8.59
C GLY A 508 0.17 -25.78 -7.12
N GLU A 509 -0.10 -24.86 -6.19
CA GLU A 509 -0.24 -25.11 -4.75
C GLU A 509 -1.62 -24.62 -4.31
N GLN A 510 -2.38 -25.44 -3.59
CA GLN A 510 -3.83 -25.29 -3.36
C GLN A 510 -4.21 -24.11 -2.45
N VAL A 511 -4.13 -22.88 -2.96
CA VAL A 511 -4.53 -21.68 -2.22
C VAL A 511 -5.46 -20.84 -3.08
N GLN A 512 -6.77 -20.85 -2.78
CA GLN A 512 -7.75 -20.00 -3.46
C GLN A 512 -7.86 -18.63 -2.76
N LEU A 513 -7.69 -17.56 -3.54
CA LEU A 513 -7.89 -16.18 -3.11
C LEU A 513 -9.32 -15.74 -3.47
N LEU A 514 -10.11 -15.33 -2.47
CA LEU A 514 -11.39 -14.65 -2.71
C LEU A 514 -11.23 -13.15 -2.58
N ARG A 515 -11.82 -12.41 -3.53
CA ARG A 515 -11.83 -10.95 -3.54
C ARG A 515 -13.00 -10.42 -2.71
N ARG A 516 -12.75 -9.54 -1.75
CA ARG A 516 -13.79 -8.78 -1.03
C ARG A 516 -13.52 -7.29 -1.19
N ASP A 517 -14.42 -6.61 -1.90
CA ASP A 517 -14.48 -5.17 -2.20
C ASP A 517 -13.23 -4.58 -2.89
N SER A 518 -12.09 -4.55 -2.21
CA SER A 518 -10.82 -3.95 -2.67
C SER A 518 -9.56 -4.69 -2.18
N PHE A 519 -9.68 -5.82 -1.48
CA PHE A 519 -8.55 -6.61 -0.99
C PHE A 519 -8.75 -8.13 -1.17
N TRP A 520 -7.64 -8.86 -1.20
CA TRP A 520 -7.59 -10.32 -1.33
C TRP A 520 -7.45 -10.94 0.07
N VAL A 521 -8.23 -11.98 0.36
CA VAL A 521 -8.18 -12.73 1.63
C VAL A 521 -7.96 -14.21 1.33
N LEU A 522 -7.12 -14.86 2.14
CA LEU A 522 -6.92 -16.31 2.16
C LEU A 522 -8.05 -16.98 2.93
N ASP A 523 -8.80 -17.88 2.29
CA ASP A 523 -9.83 -18.68 2.94
C ASP A 523 -9.25 -20.05 3.35
N PRO A 524 -9.22 -20.42 4.65
CA PRO A 524 -8.71 -21.72 5.08
C PRO A 524 -9.63 -22.92 4.78
N THR A 525 -10.73 -22.76 4.03
CA THR A 525 -11.83 -23.75 4.03
C THR A 525 -12.09 -24.46 2.70
N THR A 526 -11.08 -25.04 2.03
CA THR A 526 -11.34 -25.99 0.92
C THR A 526 -10.29 -27.13 0.82
N SER A 527 -10.25 -28.03 1.81
CA SER A 527 -9.81 -29.41 1.57
C SER A 527 -10.99 -30.37 1.78
N SER A 528 -11.72 -30.68 0.72
CA SER A 528 -12.73 -31.75 0.72
C SER A 528 -12.28 -32.87 -0.23
N ALA A 529 -11.52 -33.82 0.33
CA ALA A 529 -11.40 -35.16 -0.24
C ALA A 529 -12.39 -36.08 0.49
N CYS A 530 -13.34 -36.61 -0.29
CA CYS A 530 -14.40 -37.53 0.07
C CYS A 530 -13.99 -38.68 0.99
N THR A 531 -14.67 -38.89 2.11
CA THR A 531 -15.27 -40.21 2.45
C THR A 531 -16.44 -40.05 3.42
N THR A 532 -17.55 -40.67 3.04
CA THR A 532 -18.85 -40.79 3.72
C THR A 532 -18.79 -41.42 5.13
N ARG A 533 -19.32 -40.76 6.17
CA ARG A 533 -20.37 -41.30 7.09
C ARG A 533 -20.81 -40.32 8.20
N ALA A 534 -22.13 -40.19 8.32
CA ALA A 534 -23.07 -39.62 9.29
C ALA A 534 -22.61 -39.01 10.66
N PRO A 535 -23.33 -37.98 11.19
CA PRO A 535 -23.02 -37.26 12.43
C PRO A 535 -23.78 -37.77 13.67
N VAL A 536 -23.18 -37.64 14.86
CA VAL A 536 -23.87 -37.67 16.17
C VAL A 536 -23.20 -36.64 17.11
N PRO A 537 -23.96 -35.83 17.90
CA PRO A 537 -23.42 -34.72 18.67
C PRO A 537 -23.22 -34.98 20.19
N ILE A 538 -22.20 -34.29 20.74
CA ILE A 538 -22.07 -33.60 22.05
C ILE A 538 -22.43 -34.37 23.36
N GLU A 539 -21.41 -34.65 24.18
CA GLU A 539 -21.36 -34.48 25.66
C GLU A 539 -19.89 -34.68 26.11
N SER A 540 -19.19 -33.66 26.64
CA SER A 540 -19.12 -33.18 28.04
C SER A 540 -18.20 -34.01 28.96
N ALA A 541 -17.18 -33.32 29.51
CA ALA A 541 -16.45 -33.58 30.78
C ALA A 541 -15.58 -34.86 30.84
N GLU A 542 -14.48 -34.99 31.57
CA GLU A 542 -13.54 -34.18 32.35
C GLU A 542 -12.45 -35.19 32.82
N HIS A 543 -11.23 -34.73 33.06
CA HIS A 543 -10.25 -35.25 34.04
C HIS A 543 -9.95 -36.76 34.15
N THR A 544 -8.69 -37.17 33.92
CA THR A 544 -7.69 -37.51 34.97
C THR A 544 -6.46 -38.28 34.44
N THR A 545 -5.28 -37.66 34.64
CA THR A 545 -4.00 -38.20 35.15
C THR A 545 -3.77 -39.72 35.23
N SER A 546 -2.65 -40.20 34.69
CA SER A 546 -1.39 -40.49 35.43
C SER A 546 -0.62 -41.72 34.93
N ALA A 547 0.67 -41.49 34.68
CA ALA A 547 1.84 -42.32 34.97
C ALA A 547 1.90 -43.82 34.58
N SER A 548 2.96 -44.19 33.86
CA SER A 548 4.06 -45.07 34.33
C SER A 548 4.89 -45.54 33.11
N ARG A 549 6.14 -45.09 32.96
CA ARG A 549 7.37 -45.70 33.50
C ARG A 549 7.85 -46.89 32.64
N LEU A 550 9.00 -46.75 31.99
CA LEU A 550 10.19 -47.63 32.12
C LEU A 550 11.33 -47.15 31.19
N VAL A 551 12.51 -47.02 31.80
CA VAL A 551 13.80 -46.53 31.28
C VAL A 551 14.82 -47.73 31.33
N PRO A 552 16.15 -47.59 31.10
CA PRO A 552 16.88 -48.06 29.92
C PRO A 552 18.03 -49.06 30.27
N SER A 553 18.85 -49.44 29.29
CA SER A 553 20.26 -49.92 29.40
C SER A 553 20.75 -50.28 27.99
N SER A 554 22.00 -50.24 27.55
CA SER A 554 23.32 -49.79 28.02
C SER A 554 24.33 -50.08 26.90
N SER A 555 25.45 -49.33 26.83
CA SER A 555 26.81 -49.76 26.38
C SER A 555 27.01 -50.22 24.92
N SER A 556 28.08 -49.96 24.16
CA SER A 556 29.35 -49.26 24.36
C SER A 556 30.22 -49.42 23.08
N SER A 557 30.87 -48.33 22.65
CA SER A 557 32.23 -48.23 22.04
C SER A 557 32.60 -48.81 20.64
N PRO A 558 33.64 -48.23 19.98
CA PRO A 558 33.74 -48.10 18.52
C PRO A 558 35.02 -48.72 17.88
N SER A 559 35.04 -48.88 16.54
CA SER A 559 36.28 -48.91 15.74
C SER A 559 36.03 -48.89 14.22
N SER A 560 36.67 -47.92 13.56
CA SER A 560 37.25 -47.84 12.19
C SER A 560 36.76 -48.72 11.04
N GLU A 561 36.46 -48.08 9.90
CA GLU A 561 37.05 -48.26 8.55
C GLU A 561 36.13 -47.53 7.54
N ALA A 562 36.49 -46.33 7.06
CA ALA A 562 37.23 -46.08 5.81
C ALA A 562 36.59 -46.68 4.54
N HIS A 563 35.79 -45.90 3.79
CA HIS A 563 36.02 -45.60 2.35
C HIS A 563 34.82 -44.91 1.66
N SER A 564 35.18 -44.08 0.68
CA SER A 564 34.48 -43.69 -0.56
C SER A 564 33.29 -42.70 -0.53
N ARG A 565 33.59 -41.54 -1.13
CA ARG A 565 32.71 -40.53 -1.75
C ARG A 565 31.74 -41.12 -2.79
N GLN A 566 30.53 -40.56 -2.86
CA GLN A 566 29.80 -40.31 -4.12
C GLN A 566 28.68 -39.28 -3.87
N PRO A 567 28.60 -38.17 -4.63
CA PRO A 567 27.39 -37.37 -4.76
C PRO A 567 26.62 -37.81 -6.02
N GLY A 568 25.30 -37.93 -5.94
CA GLY A 568 24.47 -38.11 -7.12
C GLY A 568 23.09 -38.68 -6.81
N GLN A 569 22.04 -37.91 -7.10
CA GLN A 569 20.85 -38.43 -7.76
C GLN A 569 20.04 -37.28 -8.36
N GLU A 570 20.32 -37.04 -9.64
CA GLU A 570 19.51 -36.26 -10.57
C GLU A 570 18.41 -37.20 -11.11
N PHE A 571 17.14 -36.84 -10.93
CA PHE A 571 15.99 -37.65 -11.37
C PHE A 571 15.65 -37.34 -12.84
N ARG A 572 15.82 -38.34 -13.72
CA ARG A 572 15.20 -38.39 -15.06
C ARG A 572 13.79 -38.98 -14.95
N MET A 573 12.80 -38.33 -15.54
CA MET A 573 11.55 -38.97 -15.96
C MET A 573 11.37 -38.77 -17.46
N HIS A 574 11.59 -39.84 -18.22
CA HIS A 574 11.15 -40.00 -19.61
C HIS A 574 9.77 -40.69 -19.59
N ASP A 575 9.07 -40.57 -20.71
CA ASP A 575 7.77 -41.18 -21.05
C ASP A 575 6.53 -40.35 -20.66
N LEU A 576 6.10 -39.48 -21.59
CA LEU A 576 4.72 -39.35 -22.06
C LEU A 576 4.65 -38.34 -23.21
N GLN A 577 4.93 -38.83 -24.42
CA GLN A 577 4.79 -38.10 -25.69
C GLN A 577 3.38 -38.34 -26.25
N ARG A 578 2.57 -37.29 -26.40
CA ARG A 578 1.42 -37.29 -27.31
C ARG A 578 1.16 -35.89 -27.89
N ASP A 579 1.23 -35.88 -29.21
CA ASP A 579 1.14 -34.80 -30.19
C ASP A 579 0.05 -33.74 -29.94
N PHE A 580 0.42 -32.47 -30.08
CA PHE A 580 -0.47 -31.39 -30.53
C PHE A 580 0.34 -30.31 -31.26
N ASP A 581 0.29 -30.31 -32.59
CA ASP A 581 0.78 -29.25 -33.47
C ASP A 581 -0.24 -28.10 -33.57
N PRO A 582 0.15 -26.81 -33.39
CA PRO A 582 -0.64 -25.66 -33.82
C PRO A 582 -0.19 -25.12 -35.19
N PRO A 583 -1.10 -24.56 -36.01
CA PRO A 583 -0.86 -24.23 -37.43
C PRO A 583 -0.11 -22.89 -37.64
N PRO A 584 0.53 -22.68 -38.81
CA PRO A 584 1.42 -21.53 -39.05
C PRO A 584 0.67 -20.23 -39.35
N ARG A 585 1.15 -19.11 -38.80
CA ARG A 585 0.71 -17.75 -39.15
C ARG A 585 1.40 -17.26 -40.42
N ASN A 586 0.61 -16.95 -41.44
CA ASN A 586 1.05 -16.19 -42.61
C ASN A 586 1.23 -14.70 -42.27
N LEU A 587 2.42 -14.19 -42.57
CA LEU A 587 2.76 -12.77 -42.68
C LEU A 587 2.14 -12.20 -43.95
N ALA A 588 1.23 -11.22 -43.82
CA ALA A 588 0.88 -10.31 -44.90
C ALA A 588 1.12 -8.87 -44.44
N ARG A 589 2.19 -8.31 -44.99
CA ARG A 589 2.63 -6.92 -44.92
C ARG A 589 1.66 -6.10 -45.77
N ASP A 590 1.04 -5.05 -45.23
CA ASP A 590 0.69 -3.92 -46.07
C ASP A 590 0.88 -2.59 -45.34
N GLN A 591 1.58 -1.70 -46.03
CA GLN A 591 1.84 -0.33 -45.65
C GLN A 591 0.60 0.52 -45.94
N ARG A 592 0.29 1.49 -45.08
CA ARG A 592 0.16 2.92 -45.46
C ARG A 592 -0.27 3.79 -44.26
N ARG A 593 0.63 4.73 -43.94
CA ARG A 593 0.42 6.14 -43.54
C ARG A 593 -0.98 6.58 -43.08
N GLY A 594 -1.01 7.32 -41.97
CA GLY A 594 -2.05 8.34 -41.78
C GLY A 594 -2.24 8.83 -40.34
N ARG A 595 -1.44 9.81 -39.94
CA ARG A 595 -1.47 10.61 -38.69
C ARG A 595 -2.83 11.28 -38.45
N TRP A 596 -3.30 11.34 -37.19
CA TRP A 596 -4.16 12.42 -36.67
C TRP A 596 -3.82 12.73 -35.21
N ILE A 597 -3.45 14.01 -35.02
CA ILE A 597 -3.24 14.83 -33.80
C ILE A 597 -2.12 14.38 -32.86
#